data_AF-A0A6A4MT62-F1
#
_entry.id   AF-A0A6A4MT62-F1
#
_cell.length_a   1.000
_cell.length_b   1.000
_cell.length_c   1.000
_cell.angle_alpha   90.00
_cell.angle_beta   90.00
_cell.angle_gamma   90.00
#
_symmetry.space_group_name_H-M   'P 1'
#
loop_
_entity.id
_entity.type
_entity.pdbx_description
1 polymer ?
#
loop_
_entity_poly.entity_id
_entity_poly.type
_entity_poly.pdbx_seq_one_letter_code
_entity_poly.pdbx_strand_id
1 'polypeptide(L)' 'MVDFGASHNFLASGIVEEMKIPVEGTHGYFVEVSNGQCLGSQGVCRNVELQLPTLKVIQDFYLFDLVGVDVILGFE' A
#
# COMPACT_ATOMS: atom_id res chain seq x y z
N MET A 1 -6.78 -2.12 7.13
CA MET A 1 -7.90 -1.14 7.19
C MET A 1 -8.55 -1.08 5.82
N VAL A 2 -9.87 -0.95 5.73
CA VAL A 2 -10.56 -0.63 4.46
C VAL A 2 -10.91 0.86 4.52
N ASP A 3 -10.47 1.63 3.54
CA ASP A 3 -10.62 3.08 3.50
C ASP A 3 -11.07 3.56 2.12
N PHE A 4 -12.34 3.93 1.99
CA PHE A 4 -12.89 4.44 0.73
C PHE A 4 -12.37 5.84 0.35
N GLY A 5 -11.71 6.55 1.27
CA GLY A 5 -11.05 7.82 1.00
C GLY A 5 -9.62 7.66 0.46
N ALA A 6 -9.05 6.46 0.55
CA ALA A 6 -7.75 6.15 -0.02
C ALA A 6 -7.89 5.83 -1.51
N SER A 7 -7.10 6.53 -2.34
CA SER A 7 -7.16 6.40 -3.80
C SER A 7 -6.65 5.06 -4.32
N HIS A 8 -5.78 4.38 -3.56
CA HIS A 8 -5.14 3.12 -3.93
C HIS A 8 -4.90 2.26 -2.69
N ASN A 9 -4.44 1.03 -2.90
CA ASN A 9 -4.03 0.16 -1.80
C ASN A 9 -2.60 0.50 -1.36
N PHE A 10 -2.37 0.48 -0.05
CA PHE A 10 -1.07 0.78 0.55
C PHE A 10 -0.58 -0.34 1.45
N LEU A 11 0.73 -0.58 1.41
CA LEU A 11 1.46 -1.46 2.32
C LEU A 11 2.47 -0.65 3.13
N ALA A 12 2.58 -0.98 4.41
CA ALA A 12 3.63 -0.45 5.26
C ALA A 12 4.99 -0.98 4.82
N SER A 13 5.99 -0.10 4.72
CA SER A 13 7.37 -0.48 4.40
C SER A 13 7.91 -1.59 5.31
N GLY A 14 7.61 -1.53 6.61
CA GLY A 14 8.07 -2.52 7.59
C GLY A 14 7.63 -3.96 7.30
N ILE A 15 6.38 -4.18 6.90
CA ILE A 15 5.90 -5.55 6.61
C ILE A 15 6.45 -6.07 5.28
N VAL A 16 6.72 -5.19 4.33
CA VAL A 16 7.34 -5.54 3.05
C VAL A 16 8.78 -5.99 3.23
N GLU A 17 9.53 -5.34 4.12
CA GLU A 17 10.87 -5.76 4.51
C GLU A 17 10.87 -7.10 5.25
N GLU A 18 9.97 -7.27 6.22
CA GLU A 18 9.86 -8.50 7.03
C GLU A 18 9.50 -9.71 6.16
N MET A 19 8.51 -9.56 5.27
CA MET A 19 8.04 -10.63 4.38
C MET A 19 8.87 -10.76 3.09
N LYS A 20 9.84 -9.87 2.86
CA LYS A 20 10.69 -9.81 1.66
C LYS A 20 9.87 -9.78 0.37
N ILE A 21 8.80 -8.98 0.36
CA ILE A 21 7.94 -8.83 -0.81
C ILE A 21 8.72 -8.05 -1.88
N PRO A 22 8.75 -8.51 -3.14
CA PRO A 22 9.41 -7.77 -4.22
C PRO A 22 8.81 -6.38 -4.39
N VAL A 23 9.68 -5.38 -4.50
CA VAL A 23 9.31 -3.98 -4.74
C VAL A 23 9.82 -3.57 -6.11
N GLU A 24 8.91 -3.09 -6.96
CA GLU A 24 9.24 -2.45 -8.22
C GLU A 24 9.32 -0.94 -8.03
N GLY A 25 10.33 -0.30 -8.64
CA GLY A 25 10.46 1.15 -8.60
C GLY A 25 9.30 1.83 -9.34
N THR A 26 8.67 2.80 -8.69
CA THR A 26 7.64 3.63 -9.31
C THR A 26 8.22 5.00 -9.66
N HIS A 27 8.18 5.38 -10.93
CA HIS A 27 8.58 6.74 -11.31
C HIS A 27 7.43 7.72 -11.08
N GLY A 28 7.64 8.69 -10.18
CA GLY A 28 6.80 9.89 -10.09
C GLY A 28 5.40 9.68 -9.49
N TYR A 29 5.21 8.68 -8.64
CA TYR A 29 3.93 8.47 -7.98
C TYR A 29 3.87 9.20 -6.63
N PHE A 30 2.94 10.14 -6.51
CA PHE A 30 2.74 10.97 -5.31
C PHE A 30 1.28 10.89 -4.86
N VAL A 31 1.07 10.80 -3.55
CA VAL A 31 -0.25 10.79 -2.92
C VAL A 31 -0.37 11.99 -2.00
N GLU A 32 -1.47 12.73 -2.12
CA GLU A 32 -1.83 13.76 -1.15
C GLU A 32 -2.43 13.09 0.09
N VAL A 33 -1.82 13.32 1.25
CA VAL A 33 -2.34 12.84 2.54
C VAL A 33 -3.19 13.91 3.21
N SER A 34 -3.91 13.53 4.27
CA SER A 34 -4.94 14.36 4.94
C SER A 34 -4.46 15.74 5.44
N ASN A 35 -3.15 15.96 5.59
CA ASN A 35 -2.57 17.23 5.97
C ASN A 35 -2.17 18.12 4.75
N GLY A 36 -2.55 17.72 3.54
CA GLY A 36 -2.25 18.42 2.28
C GLY A 36 -0.83 18.22 1.75
N GLN A 37 -0.02 17.36 2.39
CA GLN A 37 1.32 17.03 1.89
C GLN A 37 1.26 15.97 0.80
N CYS A 38 2.06 16.14 -0.25
CA CYS A 38 2.29 15.11 -1.26
C CYS A 38 3.47 14.22 -0.85
N LEU A 39 3.20 12.94 -0.60
CA LEU A 39 4.22 11.95 -0.29
C LEU A 39 4.50 11.11 -1.53
N GLY A 40 5.78 10.97 -1.88
CA GLY A 40 6.20 10.07 -2.95
C GLY A 40 6.16 8.62 -2.47
N SER A 41 5.59 7.73 -3.28
CA SER A 41 5.66 6.30 -2.98
C SER A 41 7.09 5.78 -3.17
N GLN A 42 7.48 4.85 -2.30
CA GLN A 42 8.81 4.22 -2.33
C GLN A 42 8.88 3.09 -3.37
N GLY A 43 7.75 2.70 -3.97
CA GLY A 43 7.65 1.65 -4.95
C GLY A 43 6.28 0.99 -4.95
N VAL A 44 6.12 -0.04 -5.77
CA VAL A 44 4.89 -0.85 -5.85
C VAL A 44 5.23 -2.32 -5.68
N CYS A 45 4.46 -3.00 -4.84
CA CYS A 45 4.43 -4.45 -4.77
C CYS A 45 3.31 -4.96 -5.68
N ARG A 46 3.67 -5.67 -6.75
CA ARG A 46 2.72 -6.18 -7.74
C ARG A 46 2.14 -7.52 -7.32
N ASN A 47 0.85 -7.75 -7.63
CA ASN A 47 0.17 -9.02 -7.46
C ASN A 47 0.32 -9.63 -6.06
N VAL A 48 0.24 -8.80 -5.01
CA VAL A 48 0.33 -9.29 -3.64
C VAL A 48 -0.97 -10.01 -3.28
N GLU A 49 -0.83 -11.25 -2.83
CA GLU A 49 -1.94 -12.02 -2.31
C GLU A 49 -2.17 -11.69 -0.83
N LEU A 50 -3.32 -11.09 -0.54
CA LEU A 50 -3.82 -10.89 0.81
C LEU A 50 -4.84 -11.99 1.14
N GLN A 51 -4.50 -12.83 2.12
CA GLN A 51 -5.45 -13.78 2.70
C GLN A 51 -6.20 -13.14 3.86
N LEU A 52 -7.51 -12.96 3.65
CA LEU A 52 -8.48 -12.66 4.70
C LEU A 52 -9.18 -13.96 5.10
N PRO A 53 -9.82 -14.02 6.30
CA PRO A 53 -10.39 -15.26 6.83
C PRO A 53 -11.33 -16.02 5.87
N THR A 54 -12.05 -15.30 5.01
CA THR A 54 -13.02 -15.88 4.07
C THR A 54 -12.79 -15.46 2.62
N LEU A 55 -11.77 -14.63 2.34
CA LEU A 55 -11.55 -14.05 1.02
C LEU A 55 -10.06 -13.99 0.72
N LYS A 56 -9.72 -14.27 -0.54
CA LYS A 56 -8.40 -14.02 -1.09
C LYS A 56 -8.50 -12.85 -2.06
N VAL A 57 -7.65 -11.86 -1.86
CA VAL A 57 -7.55 -10.66 -2.71
C VAL A 57 -6.16 -10.65 -3.32
N ILE A 58 -6.07 -10.43 -4.63
CA ILE A 58 -4.78 -10.21 -5.32
C ILE A 58 -4.85 -8.80 -5.87
N GLN A 59 -3.99 -7.92 -5.39
CA GLN A 59 -3.96 -6.51 -5.79
C GLN A 59 -2.52 -6.00 -5.81
N ASP A 60 -2.33 -4.87 -6.49
CA ASP A 60 -1.10 -4.09 -6.40
C ASP A 60 -1.18 -3.15 -5.20
N PHE A 61 -0.05 -2.93 -4.53
CA PHE A 61 0.05 -2.10 -3.34
C PHE A 61 1.21 -1.12 -3.44
N TYR A 62 0.93 0.16 -3.19
CA TYR A 62 1.95 1.20 -3.13
C TYR A 62 2.59 1.25 -1.74
N LEU A 63 3.90 1.46 -1.72
CA LEU A 63 4.69 1.42 -0.51
C LEU A 63 4.76 2.79 0.15
N PHE A 64 4.40 2.85 1.44
CA PHE A 64 4.42 4.06 2.28
C PHE A 64 4.80 3.73 3.73
N ASP A 65 5.28 4.74 4.44
CA ASP A 65 5.51 4.65 5.89
C ASP A 65 4.17 4.88 6.62
N LEU A 66 3.45 3.78 6.87
CA LEU A 66 2.18 3.79 7.59
C LEU A 66 2.43 3.66 9.10
N VAL A 67 1.66 4.42 9.90
CA VAL A 67 1.72 4.36 11.36
C VAL A 67 0.46 3.68 11.90
N GLY A 68 0.63 2.57 12.61
CA GLY A 68 -0.45 1.88 13.31
C GLY A 68 -1.29 0.91 12.46
N VAL A 69 -0.98 0.75 11.18
CA VAL A 69 -1.62 -0.22 10.26
C VAL A 69 -0.60 -0.76 9.26
N ASP A 70 -0.72 -2.06 8.93
CA ASP A 70 0.17 -2.70 7.95
C ASP A 70 -0.35 -2.61 6.52
N VAL A 71 -1.67 -2.58 6.36
CA VAL A 71 -2.37 -2.63 5.07
C VAL A 71 -3.53 -1.64 5.06
N ILE A 72 -3.62 -0.83 4.01
CA ILE A 72 -4.82 -0.05 3.66
C ILE A 72 -5.36 -0.58 2.33
N LEU A 73 -6.61 -1.01 2.33
CA LEU A 73 -7.36 -1.34 1.12
C LEU A 73 -8.18 -0.11 0.74
N GLY A 74 -7.74 0.56 -0.32
CA GLY A 74 -8.40 1.73 -0.87
C GLY A 74 -9.52 1.37 -1.83
N PHE A 75 -10.17 2.40 -2.36
CA PHE A 75 -11.08 2.25 -3.49
C PHE A 75 -10.40 2.85 -4.73
N GLU A 76 -10.36 2.07 -5.81
CA GLU A 76 -9.79 2.48 -7.09
C GLU A 76 -10.92 2.85 -8.08
#